data_AF-A0A6B3I2V9-F1
#
_entry.id   AF-A0A6B3I2V9-F1
#
_cell.length_a   1.000
_cell.length_b   1.000
_cell.length_c   1.000
_cell.angle_alpha   90.00
_cell.angle_beta   90.00
_cell.angle_gamma   90.00
#
_symmetry.space_group_name_H-M   'P 1'
#
loop_
_entity.id
_entity.type
_entity.pdbx_description
1 polymer ?
#
loop_
_entity_poly.entity_id
_entity_poly.type
_entity_poly.pdbx_seq_one_letter_code
_entity_poly.pdbx_strand_id
1 'polypeptide(L)'
;AVGRAPHVVTGEGGARESDPEIWWRALGDAVAAGLKESGLPARSVTGIAVAGQQHGLVVLDRTGRPLRPALLWNDTRSAPQAADLTAGLGGPGAWTARTGSVPVASITASKWQWLRENDPDAAKAAVGVRLPHA
;
A
#
# COMPACT_ATOMS: atom_id res chain seq x y z
N ALA A 1 -2.12 15.00 22.58
CA ALA A 1 -0.75 15.00 22.04
C ALA A 1 -0.77 14.45 20.63
N VAL A 2 0.03 15.02 19.72
CA VAL A 2 0.08 14.67 18.30
C VAL A 2 1.53 14.66 17.82
N GLY A 3 2.05 13.48 17.51
CA GLY A 3 3.34 13.37 16.82
C GLY A 3 3.19 13.22 15.32
N ARG A 4 4.17 13.72 14.57
CA ARG A 4 4.21 13.66 13.10
C ARG A 4 5.65 13.42 12.65
N ALA A 5 5.81 12.65 11.58
CA ALA A 5 7.07 12.46 10.91
C ALA A 5 6.84 12.42 9.39
N PRO A 6 7.76 12.97 8.58
CA PRO A 6 7.63 12.96 7.13
C PRO A 6 7.90 11.56 6.57
N HIS A 7 7.36 11.31 5.38
CA HIS A 7 7.77 10.21 4.50
C HIS A 7 7.87 10.73 3.07
N VAL A 8 8.53 9.96 2.20
CA VAL A 8 8.83 10.38 0.83
C VAL A 8 7.96 9.60 -0.15
N VAL A 9 7.36 10.30 -1.10
CA VAL A 9 6.70 9.72 -2.28
C VAL A 9 7.51 10.10 -3.51
N THR A 10 7.85 9.12 -4.33
CA THR A 10 8.64 9.28 -5.56
C THR A 10 7.87 8.81 -6.79
N GLY A 11 8.39 9.12 -7.98
CA GLY A 11 7.86 8.64 -9.26
C GLY A 11 7.40 9.76 -10.21
N GLU A 12 7.51 9.46 -11.51
CA GLU A 12 7.11 10.34 -12.62
C GLU A 12 6.15 9.61 -13.57
N GLY A 13 5.53 10.31 -14.52
CA GLY A 13 4.69 9.68 -15.55
C GLY A 13 3.51 8.87 -15.01
N GLY A 14 2.93 9.29 -13.87
CA GLY A 14 1.84 8.59 -13.19
C GLY A 14 2.28 7.57 -12.12
N ALA A 15 3.58 7.30 -12.00
CA ALA A 15 4.12 6.50 -10.91
C ALA A 15 4.03 7.24 -9.57
N ARG A 16 3.52 6.57 -8.54
CA ARG A 16 3.52 7.07 -7.16
C ARG A 16 3.96 5.93 -6.25
N GLU A 17 5.13 6.06 -5.68
CA GLU A 17 5.78 5.00 -4.92
C GLU A 17 6.33 5.51 -3.58
N SER A 18 6.42 4.63 -2.59
CA SER A 18 7.07 4.94 -1.32
C SER A 18 7.64 3.67 -0.71
N ASP A 19 8.82 3.78 -0.10
CA ASP A 19 9.47 2.68 0.60
C ASP A 19 8.76 2.39 1.94
N PRO A 20 8.17 1.19 2.15
CA PRO A 20 7.50 0.85 3.40
C PRO A 20 8.39 0.94 4.65
N GLU A 21 9.70 0.76 4.52
CA GLU A 21 10.64 0.91 5.65
C GLU A 21 10.77 2.36 6.13
N ILE A 22 10.46 3.33 5.26
CA ILE A 22 10.35 4.74 5.67
C ILE A 22 9.10 4.94 6.53
N TRP A 23 7.98 4.29 6.21
CA TRP A 23 6.75 4.40 7.00
C TRP A 23 6.93 3.82 8.40
N TRP A 24 7.63 2.68 8.52
CA TRP A 24 7.91 2.07 9.82
C TRP A 24 8.74 2.99 10.72
N ARG A 25 9.81 3.59 10.17
CA ARG A 25 10.64 4.57 10.89
C ARG A 25 9.84 5.82 11.26
N ALA A 26 9.09 6.39 10.31
CA ALA A 26 8.27 7.57 10.53
C ALA A 26 7.17 7.33 11.60
N LEU A 27 6.58 6.13 11.65
CA LEU A 27 5.65 5.77 12.71
C LEU A 27 6.33 5.79 14.08
N GLY A 28 7.52 5.23 14.20
CA GLY A 28 8.31 5.26 15.44
C GLY A 28 8.61 6.69 15.92
N ASP A 29 9.06 7.54 15.01
CA ASP A 29 9.36 8.95 15.31
C ASP A 29 8.11 9.73 15.72
N ALA A 30 6.99 9.52 15.01
CA ALA A 30 5.71 10.14 15.34
C ALA A 30 5.19 9.68 16.71
N VAL A 31 5.25 8.38 17.02
CA VAL A 31 4.83 7.87 18.34
C VAL A 31 5.70 8.45 19.45
N ALA A 32 7.03 8.49 19.27
CA ALA A 32 7.95 9.06 20.25
C ALA A 32 7.67 10.55 20.50
N ALA A 33 7.43 11.33 19.44
CA ALA A 33 7.07 12.74 19.55
C ALA A 33 5.73 12.93 20.28
N GLY A 34 4.71 12.14 19.95
CA GLY A 34 3.40 12.19 20.60
C GLY A 34 3.46 11.83 22.09
N LEU A 35 4.24 10.80 22.46
CA LEU A 35 4.46 10.45 23.86
C LEU A 35 5.16 11.57 24.63
N LYS A 36 6.21 12.17 24.04
CA LYS A 36 6.93 13.30 24.64
C LYS A 36 6.00 14.49 24.89
N GLU A 37 5.17 14.85 23.92
CA GLU A 37 4.21 15.95 24.06
C GLU A 37 3.12 15.64 25.12
N SER A 38 2.71 14.37 25.25
CA SER A 38 1.71 13.99 26.25
C SER A 38 2.19 14.11 27.70
N GLY A 39 3.51 14.04 27.93
CA GLY A 39 4.10 13.93 29.27
C GLY A 39 3.81 12.61 29.99
N LEU A 40 3.08 11.68 29.35
CA LEU A 40 2.76 10.37 29.91
C LEU A 40 3.87 9.35 29.60
N PRO A 41 4.11 8.39 30.50
CA PRO A 41 5.06 7.31 30.21
C PRO A 41 4.46 6.34 29.18
N ALA A 42 5.29 5.78 28.29
CA ALA A 42 4.85 4.84 27.26
C ALA A 42 4.01 3.66 27.80
N ARG A 43 4.31 3.18 29.02
CA ARG A 43 3.57 2.11 29.71
C ARG A 43 2.09 2.43 29.99
N SER A 44 1.68 3.69 29.85
CA SER A 44 0.28 4.10 30.02
C SER A 44 -0.58 3.84 28.77
N VAL A 45 0.05 3.52 27.63
CA VAL A 45 -0.66 3.17 26.40
C VAL A 45 -1.22 1.76 26.53
N THR A 46 -2.55 1.64 26.56
CA THR A 46 -3.27 0.37 26.71
C THR A 46 -3.74 -0.25 25.40
N GLY A 47 -3.61 0.46 24.28
CA GLY A 47 -4.02 -0.02 22.96
C GLY A 47 -3.48 0.85 21.82
N ILE A 48 -3.37 0.24 20.64
CA ILE A 48 -2.91 0.89 19.40
C ILE A 48 -3.85 0.48 18.28
N ALA A 49 -4.24 1.45 17.45
CA ALA A 49 -4.90 1.22 16.18
C ALA A 49 -4.08 1.91 15.08
N VAL A 50 -4.03 1.28 13.90
CA VAL A 50 -3.31 1.80 12.73
C VAL A 50 -4.30 1.97 11.60
N ALA A 51 -4.25 3.13 10.95
CA ALA A 51 -4.95 3.41 9.70
C ALA A 51 -3.95 3.98 8.71
N GLY A 52 -4.19 3.72 7.43
CA GLY A 52 -3.35 4.22 6.35
C GLY A 52 -4.13 4.31 5.06
N GLN A 53 -3.50 4.89 4.04
CA GLN A 53 -4.07 4.95 2.71
C GLN A 53 -4.45 3.54 2.20
N GLN A 54 -5.60 3.46 1.53
CA GLN A 54 -6.13 2.21 0.98
C GLN A 54 -5.49 1.87 -0.36
N HIS A 55 -5.76 0.67 -0.87
CA HIS A 55 -5.46 0.21 -2.23
C HIS A 55 -4.00 0.16 -2.69
N GLY A 56 -3.05 0.63 -1.89
CA GLY A 56 -1.63 0.47 -2.19
C GLY A 56 -1.24 -1.01 -2.32
N LEU A 57 -0.18 -1.29 -3.06
CA LEU A 57 0.39 -2.62 -3.20
C LEU A 57 1.76 -2.69 -2.51
N VAL A 58 1.81 -3.42 -1.40
CA VAL A 58 3.06 -3.85 -0.76
C VAL A 58 3.24 -5.34 -1.08
N VAL A 59 4.42 -5.72 -1.55
CA VAL A 59 4.79 -7.11 -1.82
C VAL A 59 5.95 -7.53 -0.92
N LEU A 60 5.79 -8.66 -0.25
CA LEU A 60 6.72 -9.15 0.76
C LEU A 60 7.39 -10.45 0.32
N ASP A 61 8.67 -10.57 0.64
CA ASP A 61 9.44 -11.81 0.49
C ASP A 61 9.16 -12.80 1.64
N ARG A 62 9.81 -13.97 1.59
CA ARG A 62 9.68 -15.03 2.61
C ARG A 62 10.19 -14.64 4.00
N THR A 63 10.94 -13.55 4.11
CA THR A 63 11.39 -12.98 5.39
C THR A 63 10.48 -11.88 5.90
N GLY A 64 9.42 -11.54 5.16
CA GLY A 64 8.48 -10.46 5.49
C GLY A 64 9.00 -9.08 5.11
N ARG A 65 10.05 -8.99 4.30
CA ARG A 65 10.63 -7.71 3.84
C ARG A 65 10.00 -7.24 2.55
N PRO A 66 9.78 -5.92 2.36
CA PRO A 66 9.35 -5.38 1.08
C PRO A 66 10.33 -5.72 -0.04
N LEU A 67 9.82 -6.25 -1.15
CA LEU A 67 10.62 -6.58 -2.33
C LEU A 67 10.95 -5.34 -3.18
N ARG A 68 10.16 -4.27 -3.04
CA ARG A 68 10.26 -3.02 -3.80
C ARG A 68 9.46 -1.91 -3.11
N PRO A 69 9.63 -0.64 -3.52
CA PRO A 69 8.72 0.44 -3.12
C PRO A 69 7.26 0.08 -3.41
N ALA A 70 6.37 0.43 -2.49
CA ALA A 70 4.95 0.18 -2.61
C ALA A 70 4.33 1.05 -3.71
N LEU A 71 3.42 0.49 -4.52
CA LEU A 71 2.62 1.28 -5.46
C LEU A 71 1.46 1.94 -4.71
N LEU A 72 1.34 3.26 -4.74
CA LEU A 72 0.37 3.99 -3.92
C LEU A 72 -1.00 4.08 -4.58
N TRP A 73 -2.03 4.45 -3.83
CA TRP A 73 -3.42 4.54 -4.31
C TRP A 73 -3.57 5.49 -5.51
N ASN A 74 -2.77 6.55 -5.57
CA ASN A 74 -2.74 7.53 -6.66
C ASN A 74 -1.76 7.19 -7.78
N ASP A 75 -1.18 5.98 -7.78
CA ASP A 75 -0.46 5.43 -8.93
C ASP A 75 -1.46 5.04 -10.03
N THR A 76 -1.23 5.55 -11.25
CA THR A 76 -2.13 5.38 -12.39
C THR A 76 -1.61 4.44 -13.47
N ARG A 77 -0.41 3.86 -13.31
CA ARG A 77 0.24 3.03 -14.35
C ARG A 77 -0.52 1.75 -14.66
N SER A 78 -1.32 1.27 -13.71
CA SER A 78 -2.12 0.04 -13.87
C SER A 78 -3.48 0.23 -14.55
N ALA A 79 -3.72 1.38 -15.20
CA ALA A 79 -4.98 1.65 -15.89
C ALA A 79 -5.31 0.63 -17.00
N PRO A 80 -4.37 0.22 -17.87
CA PRO A 80 -4.65 -0.83 -18.86
C PRO A 80 -5.06 -2.15 -18.20
N GLN A 81 -4.36 -2.56 -17.15
CA GLN A 81 -4.64 -3.80 -16.43
C GLN A 81 -6.00 -3.77 -15.71
N ALA A 82 -6.45 -2.61 -15.24
CA ALA A 82 -7.80 -2.46 -14.70
C ALA A 82 -8.88 -2.70 -15.77
N ALA A 83 -8.66 -2.21 -17.00
CA ALA A 83 -9.55 -2.47 -18.13
C ALA A 83 -9.55 -3.96 -18.52
N ASP A 84 -8.38 -4.59 -18.58
CA ASP A 84 -8.25 -6.02 -18.91
C ASP A 84 -8.90 -6.91 -17.86
N LEU A 85 -8.70 -6.61 -16.57
CA LEU A 85 -9.38 -7.31 -15.46
C LEU A 85 -10.90 -7.16 -15.56
N THR A 86 -11.39 -5.97 -15.91
CA THR A 86 -12.81 -5.69 -16.08
C THR A 86 -13.39 -6.52 -17.22
N ALA A 87 -12.75 -6.51 -18.40
CA ALA A 87 -13.17 -7.29 -19.55
C ALA A 87 -13.11 -8.80 -19.27
N GLY A 88 -12.02 -9.28 -18.66
CA GLY A 88 -11.79 -10.70 -18.38
C GLY A 88 -12.80 -11.33 -17.42
N LEU A 89 -13.43 -10.55 -16.53
CA LEU A 89 -14.49 -11.05 -15.64
C LEU A 89 -15.90 -10.96 -16.26
N GLY A 90 -16.03 -10.45 -17.49
CA GLY A 90 -17.33 -10.26 -18.15
C GLY A 90 -17.93 -8.85 -17.95
N GLY A 91 -17.09 -7.86 -17.63
CA GLY A 91 -17.47 -6.46 -17.57
C GLY A 91 -17.78 -5.92 -16.17
N PRO A 92 -18.14 -4.63 -16.06
CA PRO A 92 -18.33 -3.93 -14.78
C PRO A 92 -19.37 -4.58 -13.86
N GLY A 93 -20.48 -5.08 -14.42
CA GLY A 93 -21.56 -5.70 -13.63
C GLY A 93 -21.10 -6.96 -12.89
N ALA A 94 -20.25 -7.78 -13.52
CA ALA A 94 -19.73 -8.99 -12.91
C ALA A 94 -18.77 -8.69 -11.74
N TRP A 95 -17.98 -7.62 -11.84
CA TRP A 95 -17.14 -7.13 -10.75
C TRP A 95 -17.98 -6.62 -9.59
N THR A 96 -18.88 -5.67 -9.82
CA THR A 96 -19.72 -5.11 -8.77
C THR A 96 -20.52 -6.18 -8.04
N ALA A 97 -21.05 -7.18 -8.74
CA ALA A 97 -21.80 -8.28 -8.13
C ALA A 97 -20.94 -9.16 -7.20
N ARG A 98 -19.63 -9.29 -7.46
CA ARG A 98 -18.73 -10.17 -6.70
C ARG A 98 -17.96 -9.45 -5.60
N THR A 99 -17.56 -8.20 -5.83
CA THR A 99 -16.63 -7.46 -4.97
C THR A 99 -17.20 -6.13 -4.46
N GLY A 100 -18.37 -5.71 -4.95
CA GLY A 100 -18.96 -4.41 -4.66
C GLY A 100 -18.25 -3.24 -5.35
N SER A 101 -17.29 -3.48 -6.25
CA SER A 101 -16.54 -2.42 -6.94
C SER A 101 -15.95 -2.87 -8.27
N VAL A 102 -15.89 -1.96 -9.24
CA VAL A 102 -15.20 -2.15 -10.53
C VAL A 102 -13.74 -1.70 -10.36
N PRO A 103 -12.74 -2.50 -10.78
CA PRO A 103 -11.36 -2.12 -10.62
C PRO A 103 -11.03 -0.91 -11.48
N VAL A 104 -10.36 0.06 -10.86
CA VAL A 104 -9.67 1.18 -11.52
C VAL A 104 -8.19 1.10 -11.17
N ALA A 105 -7.35 1.94 -11.79
CA ALA A 105 -5.89 1.91 -11.58
C ALA A 105 -5.47 2.03 -10.09
N SER A 106 -6.31 2.64 -9.25
CA SER A 106 -6.03 2.76 -7.82
C SER A 106 -6.09 1.42 -7.08
N ILE A 107 -6.87 0.44 -7.55
CA ILE A 107 -7.17 -0.83 -6.84
C ILE A 107 -5.96 -1.79 -6.84
N THR A 108 -5.73 -2.47 -5.71
CA THR A 108 -4.59 -3.38 -5.53
C THR A 108 -4.52 -4.51 -6.58
N ALA A 109 -5.67 -5.00 -7.06
CA ALA A 109 -5.73 -6.05 -8.08
C ALA A 109 -5.13 -5.60 -9.43
N SER A 110 -5.41 -4.38 -9.89
CA SER A 110 -4.82 -3.87 -11.14
C SER A 110 -3.32 -3.66 -10.99
N LYS A 111 -2.88 -3.17 -9.82
CA LYS A 111 -1.45 -3.03 -9.47
C LYS A 111 -0.72 -4.36 -9.43
N TRP A 112 -1.36 -5.41 -8.91
CA TRP A 112 -0.78 -6.75 -8.90
C TRP A 112 -0.59 -7.29 -10.31
N GLN A 113 -1.58 -7.10 -11.19
CA GLN A 113 -1.46 -7.48 -12.60
C GLN A 113 -0.35 -6.68 -13.29
N TRP A 114 -0.27 -5.36 -13.05
CA TRP A 114 0.80 -4.51 -13.58
C TRP A 114 2.17 -5.00 -13.11
N LEU A 115 2.32 -5.34 -11.83
CA LEU A 115 3.59 -5.85 -11.29
C LEU A 115 4.02 -7.13 -11.98
N ARG A 116 3.10 -8.08 -12.19
CA ARG A 116 3.40 -9.34 -12.89
C ARG A 116 3.92 -9.13 -14.31
N GLU A 117 3.50 -8.06 -14.97
CA GLU A 117 3.90 -7.73 -16.34
C GLU A 117 5.19 -6.90 -16.40
N ASN A 118 5.42 -6.03 -15.42
CA ASN A 118 6.51 -5.03 -15.45
C ASN A 118 7.70 -5.37 -14.55
N ASP A 119 7.50 -6.22 -13.52
CA ASP A 119 8.51 -6.71 -12.60
C ASP A 119 8.19 -8.17 -12.20
N PRO A 120 8.32 -9.11 -13.16
CA PRO A 120 7.97 -10.51 -12.95
C PRO A 120 8.83 -11.19 -11.88
N ASP A 121 10.06 -10.72 -11.66
CA ASP A 121 10.96 -11.27 -10.64
C ASP A 121 10.46 -10.94 -9.24
N ALA A 122 10.07 -9.68 -8.97
CA ALA A 122 9.42 -9.32 -7.71
C ALA A 122 8.10 -10.06 -7.53
N ALA A 123 7.28 -10.18 -8.59
CA ALA A 123 6.04 -10.93 -8.53
C ALA A 123 6.24 -12.42 -8.21
N LYS A 124 7.31 -13.03 -8.75
CA LYS A 124 7.68 -14.43 -8.47
C LYS A 124 8.24 -14.62 -7.06
N ALA A 125 8.99 -13.65 -6.54
CA ALA A 125 9.55 -13.69 -5.20
C ALA A 125 8.51 -13.38 -4.10
N ALA A 126 7.39 -12.75 -4.46
CA ALA A 126 6.34 -12.37 -3.52
C ALA A 126 5.66 -13.59 -2.90
N VAL A 127 5.67 -13.65 -1.57
CA VAL A 127 4.89 -14.62 -0.79
C VAL A 127 3.71 -13.95 -0.06
N GLY A 128 3.68 -12.62 -0.04
CA GLY A 128 2.64 -11.84 0.61
C GLY A 128 2.30 -10.57 -0.17
N VAL A 129 1.00 -10.31 -0.30
CA VAL A 129 0.44 -9.04 -0.75
C VAL A 129 -0.25 -8.37 0.43
N ARG A 130 0.04 -7.09 0.66
CA ARG A 130 -0.47 -6.30 1.79
C ARG A 130 -0.91 -4.91 1.36
N LEU A 131 -1.79 -4.33 2.17
CA LEU A 131 -2.12 -2.91 2.12
C LEU A 131 -1.13 -2.14 3.01
N PRO A 132 -0.98 -0.82 2.84
CA PRO A 132 -0.03 -0.02 3.64
C PRO A 132 -0.21 -0.06 5.17
N HIS A 133 -1.34 -0.58 5.66
CA HIS A 133 -1.71 -0.62 7.07
C HIS A 133 -1.99 -2.05 7.58
N ALA A 134 -1.71 -3.10 6.78
CA ALA A 134 -2.09 -4.49 7.07
C ALA A 134 -0.97 -5.49 6.78
#